data_AF-C1LFL9-F1
#
_entry.id   AF-C1LFL9-F1
#
_cell.length_a   1.000
_cell.length_b   1.000
_cell.length_c   1.000
_cell.angle_alpha   90.00
_cell.angle_beta   90.00
_cell.angle_gamma   90.00
#
_symmetry.space_group_name_H-M   'P 1'
#
loop_
_entity.id
_entity.type
_entity.pdbx_description
1 polymer ?
#
loop_
_entity_poly.entity_id
_entity_poly.type
_entity_poly.pdbx_seq_one_letter_code
_entity_poly.pdbx_strand_id
1 'polypeptide(L)'
;MLSSSSSLLYINVLLLALIHSSIQIDDAITNVTKRLTELQVINDHFVMVMKNISDSKNQLTANQENLNEYATCLKEKTEAKYKGQFYTYIDYLLNEIQRDYPKYFTEEFHTIVRSYNILEEYYEVVESKVQNTTCSVPENINEEDLIKLKYLMWDEAINGFYKKYYNLEKDYYLKLKENLENSANNPSEEWQ
;
A
#
# COMPACT_ATOMS: atom_id res chain seq x y z
N MET A 1 24.28 -4.10 58.47
CA MET A 1 23.34 -3.10 57.91
C MET A 1 23.95 -2.47 56.67
N LEU A 2 23.86 -3.13 55.51
CA LEU A 2 24.27 -2.60 54.21
C LEU A 2 23.39 -3.32 53.18
N SER A 3 22.30 -2.69 52.72
CA SER A 3 21.44 -3.26 51.66
C SER A 3 20.46 -2.27 51.02
N SER A 4 20.34 -1.03 51.52
CA SER A 4 19.31 -0.10 51.01
C SER A 4 19.75 0.73 49.81
N SER A 5 21.06 0.88 49.53
CA SER A 5 21.56 1.68 48.41
C SER A 5 21.42 0.98 47.06
N SER A 6 21.64 -0.34 47.01
CA SER A 6 21.61 -1.11 45.77
C SER A 6 20.19 -1.31 45.22
N SER A 7 19.20 -1.46 46.10
CA SER A 7 17.79 -1.61 45.70
C SER A 7 17.19 -0.30 45.18
N LEU A 8 17.53 0.84 45.80
CA LEU A 8 17.12 2.17 45.33
C LEU A 8 17.72 2.53 43.97
N LEU A 9 19.00 2.20 43.75
CA LEU A 9 19.66 2.36 42.44
C LEU A 9 19.00 1.50 41.36
N TYR A 10 18.67 0.24 41.69
CA TYR A 10 17.99 -0.68 40.77
C TYR A 10 16.58 -0.20 40.38
N ILE A 11 15.80 0.28 41.36
CA ILE A 11 14.46 0.86 41.12
C ILE A 11 14.53 2.10 40.22
N ASN A 12 15.51 2.99 40.45
CA ASN A 12 15.69 4.18 39.62
C ASN A 12 16.09 3.86 38.18
N VAL A 13 16.95 2.86 37.97
CA VAL A 13 17.35 2.40 36.62
C VAL A 13 16.15 1.78 35.89
N LEU A 14 15.34 0.96 36.56
CA LEU A 14 14.12 0.39 35.99
C LEU A 14 13.10 1.48 35.62
N LEU A 15 12.86 2.44 36.52
CA LEU A 15 11.99 3.59 36.24
C LEU A 15 12.47 4.40 35.03
N LEU A 16 13.78 4.64 34.93
CA LEU A 16 14.33 5.37 33.79
C LEU A 16 14.15 4.59 32.47
N ALA A 17 14.36 3.27 32.50
CA ALA A 17 14.14 2.40 31.34
C ALA A 17 12.67 2.38 30.91
N LEU A 18 11.74 2.30 31.86
CA LEU A 18 10.29 2.35 31.60
C LEU A 18 9.86 3.70 31.02
N ILE A 19 10.38 4.81 31.55
CA ILE A 19 10.09 6.16 31.02
C ILE A 19 10.62 6.30 29.60
N HIS A 20 11.84 5.81 29.31
CA HIS A 20 12.38 5.85 27.95
C HIS A 20 11.59 4.96 26.99
N SER A 21 11.14 3.77 27.42
CA SER A 21 10.29 2.90 26.60
C SER A 21 8.95 3.56 26.29
N SER A 22 8.30 4.16 27.30
CA SER A 22 7.02 4.87 27.14
C SER A 22 7.14 6.04 26.17
N ILE A 23 8.20 6.86 26.28
CA ILE A 23 8.44 7.98 25.36
C ILE A 23 8.66 7.48 23.93
N GLN A 24 9.42 6.38 23.77
CA GLN A 24 9.63 5.78 22.45
C GLN A 24 8.35 5.24 21.82
N ILE A 25 7.43 4.69 22.61
CA ILE A 25 6.12 4.21 22.12
C ILE A 25 5.24 5.40 21.72
N ASP A 26 5.18 6.47 22.51
CA ASP A 26 4.40 7.67 22.19
C ASP A 26 4.87 8.36 20.90
N ASP A 27 6.18 8.44 20.69
CA ASP A 27 6.78 8.95 19.46
C ASP A 27 6.42 8.06 18.24
N ALA A 28 6.46 6.73 18.42
CA ALA A 28 6.06 5.79 17.37
C ALA A 28 4.58 5.93 17.00
N ILE A 29 3.67 6.03 17.99
CA ILE A 29 2.23 6.25 17.77
C ILE A 29 2.01 7.56 17.01
N THR A 30 2.73 8.62 17.37
CA THR A 30 2.66 9.93 16.71
C THR A 30 3.07 9.84 15.24
N ASN A 31 4.19 9.16 14.95
CA ASN A 31 4.68 8.97 13.58
C ASN A 31 3.70 8.15 12.73
N VAL A 32 3.18 7.04 13.27
CA VAL A 32 2.18 6.21 12.59
C VAL A 32 0.89 7.00 12.32
N THR A 33 0.43 7.79 13.29
CA THR A 33 -0.77 8.63 13.14
C THR A 33 -0.59 9.68 12.04
N LYS A 34 0.59 10.30 11.96
CA LYS A 34 0.92 11.24 10.89
C LYS A 34 0.88 10.54 9.53
N ARG A 35 1.50 9.36 9.42
CA ARG A 35 1.52 8.58 8.18
C ARG A 35 0.11 8.18 7.72
N LEU A 36 -0.74 7.74 8.64
CA LEU A 36 -2.15 7.42 8.34
C LEU A 36 -2.94 8.64 7.83
N THR A 37 -2.66 9.82 8.36
CA THR A 37 -3.28 11.07 7.90
C THR A 37 -2.85 11.41 6.46
N GLU A 38 -1.56 11.25 6.15
CA GLU A 38 -1.03 11.42 4.79
C GLU A 38 -1.68 10.43 3.82
N LEU A 39 -1.77 9.15 4.22
CA LEU A 39 -2.40 8.08 3.42
C LEU A 39 -3.88 8.32 3.18
N GLN A 40 -4.60 8.94 4.12
CA GLN A 40 -5.99 9.30 3.94
C GLN A 40 -6.17 10.35 2.84
N VAL A 41 -5.34 11.41 2.85
CA VAL A 41 -5.37 12.45 1.81
C VAL A 41 -5.06 11.86 0.44
N ILE A 42 -4.08 10.95 0.37
CA ILE A 42 -3.71 10.23 -0.84
C ILE A 42 -4.88 9.38 -1.36
N ASN A 43 -5.56 8.62 -0.48
CA ASN A 43 -6.71 7.82 -0.86
C ASN A 43 -7.85 8.67 -1.43
N ASP A 44 -8.16 9.81 -0.81
CA ASP A 44 -9.21 10.71 -1.29
C ASP A 44 -8.89 11.27 -2.68
N HIS A 45 -7.62 11.59 -2.92
CA HIS A 45 -7.13 11.97 -4.25
C HIS A 45 -7.33 10.83 -5.28
N PHE A 46 -6.97 9.59 -4.94
CA PHE A 46 -7.17 8.45 -5.84
C PHE A 46 -8.65 8.16 -6.12
N VAL A 47 -9.54 8.31 -5.13
CA VAL A 47 -10.99 8.17 -5.35
C VAL A 47 -11.47 9.17 -6.40
N MET A 48 -11.02 10.42 -6.30
CA MET A 48 -11.35 11.47 -7.26
C MET A 48 -10.80 11.18 -8.66
N VAL A 49 -9.52 10.85 -8.76
CA VAL A 49 -8.85 10.54 -10.04
C VAL A 49 -9.50 9.36 -10.72
N MET A 50 -9.73 8.25 -10.01
CA MET A 50 -10.35 7.06 -10.57
C MET A 50 -11.78 7.32 -11.04
N LYS A 51 -12.52 8.18 -10.34
CA LYS A 51 -13.85 8.61 -10.79
C LYS A 51 -13.74 9.40 -12.10
N ASN A 52 -12.85 10.38 -12.18
CA ASN A 52 -12.67 11.20 -13.39
C ASN A 52 -12.24 10.36 -14.61
N ILE A 53 -11.34 9.38 -14.41
CA ILE A 53 -10.94 8.43 -15.44
C ILE A 53 -12.15 7.60 -15.89
N SER A 54 -12.92 7.06 -14.94
CA SER A 54 -14.12 6.27 -15.24
C SER A 54 -15.16 7.10 -16.03
N ASP A 55 -15.43 8.33 -15.60
CA ASP A 55 -16.38 9.22 -16.27
C ASP A 55 -15.90 9.56 -17.69
N SER A 56 -14.60 9.86 -17.87
CA SER A 56 -14.00 10.15 -19.18
C SER A 56 -14.02 8.94 -20.09
N LYS A 57 -13.74 7.75 -19.56
CA LYS A 57 -13.82 6.48 -20.30
C LYS A 57 -15.25 6.23 -20.76
N ASN A 58 -16.22 6.35 -19.85
CA ASN A 58 -17.63 6.13 -20.16
C ASN A 58 -18.12 7.08 -21.25
N GLN A 59 -17.72 8.35 -21.22
CA GLN A 59 -18.05 9.30 -22.28
C GLN A 59 -17.50 8.89 -23.65
N LEU A 60 -16.29 8.32 -23.68
CA LEU A 60 -15.66 7.85 -24.92
C LEU A 60 -16.24 6.51 -25.42
N THR A 61 -16.63 5.61 -24.52
CA THR A 61 -17.05 4.25 -24.87
C THR A 61 -18.55 4.00 -24.84
N ALA A 62 -19.37 4.98 -24.44
CA ALA A 62 -20.82 4.87 -24.19
C ALA A 62 -21.64 4.22 -25.32
N ASN A 63 -21.13 4.13 -26.54
CA ASN A 63 -21.85 3.61 -27.70
C ASN A 63 -21.07 2.58 -28.53
N GLN A 64 -19.96 2.02 -28.04
CA GLN A 64 -19.12 1.11 -28.84
C GLN A 64 -18.51 -0.02 -27.99
N GLU A 65 -19.09 -1.22 -28.08
CA GLU A 65 -18.59 -2.44 -27.40
C GLU A 65 -17.14 -2.75 -27.78
N ASN A 66 -16.79 -2.61 -29.07
CA ASN A 66 -15.43 -2.81 -29.57
C ASN A 66 -14.40 -1.85 -28.93
N LEU A 67 -14.82 -0.66 -28.46
CA LEU A 67 -13.92 0.25 -27.72
C LEU A 67 -13.65 -0.24 -26.30
N ASN A 68 -14.63 -0.87 -25.65
CA ASN A 68 -14.43 -1.44 -24.31
C ASN A 68 -13.45 -2.62 -24.34
N GLU A 69 -13.52 -3.49 -25.36
CA GLU A 69 -12.56 -4.59 -25.55
C GLU A 69 -11.15 -4.05 -25.77
N TYR A 70 -11.01 -3.06 -26.67
CA TYR A 70 -9.73 -2.41 -26.94
C TYR A 70 -9.15 -1.74 -25.68
N ALA A 71 -9.99 -1.00 -24.94
CA ALA A 71 -9.62 -0.33 -23.71
C ALA A 71 -9.13 -1.34 -22.63
N THR A 72 -9.87 -2.44 -22.47
CA THR A 72 -9.50 -3.52 -21.53
C THR A 72 -8.15 -4.12 -21.90
N CYS A 73 -7.93 -4.43 -23.19
CA CYS A 73 -6.65 -4.95 -23.66
C CYS A 73 -5.50 -3.97 -23.40
N LEU A 74 -5.68 -2.67 -23.66
CA LEU A 74 -4.66 -1.65 -23.39
C LEU A 74 -4.29 -1.56 -21.92
N LYS A 75 -5.30 -1.63 -21.04
CA LYS A 75 -5.10 -1.60 -19.59
C LYS A 75 -4.29 -2.82 -19.14
N GLU A 76 -4.71 -4.03 -19.50
CA GLU A 76 -4.02 -5.28 -19.16
C GLU A 76 -2.58 -5.30 -19.69
N LYS A 77 -2.36 -4.80 -20.91
CA LYS A 77 -1.03 -4.71 -21.49
C LYS A 77 -0.14 -3.69 -20.77
N THR A 78 -0.73 -2.60 -20.28
CA THR A 78 -0.02 -1.63 -19.43
C THR A 78 0.33 -2.24 -18.09
N GLU A 79 -0.62 -2.91 -17.44
CA GLU A 79 -0.43 -3.62 -16.18
C GLU A 79 0.72 -4.65 -16.28
N ALA A 80 0.71 -5.50 -17.31
CA ALA A 80 1.80 -6.45 -17.55
C ALA A 80 3.15 -5.76 -17.78
N LYS A 81 3.17 -4.65 -18.52
CA LYS A 81 4.41 -3.89 -18.80
C LYS A 81 5.05 -3.32 -17.53
N TYR A 82 4.23 -2.86 -16.58
CA TYR A 82 4.70 -2.14 -15.39
C TYR A 82 4.69 -2.98 -14.10
N LYS A 83 4.31 -4.26 -14.15
CA LYS A 83 4.28 -5.16 -12.99
C LYS A 83 5.60 -5.19 -12.19
N GLY A 84 6.75 -5.11 -12.84
CA GLY A 84 8.05 -5.10 -12.15
C GLY A 84 8.24 -3.88 -11.26
N GLN A 85 7.73 -2.71 -11.70
CA GLN A 85 7.74 -1.51 -10.86
C GLN A 85 6.82 -1.68 -9.65
N PHE A 86 5.68 -2.35 -9.86
CA PHE A 86 4.71 -2.62 -8.81
C PHE A 86 5.28 -3.51 -7.70
N TYR A 87 6.00 -4.58 -8.04
CA TYR A 87 6.71 -5.39 -7.06
C TYR A 87 7.77 -4.59 -6.30
N THR A 88 8.53 -3.75 -7.01
CA THR A 88 9.57 -2.91 -6.41
C THR A 88 9.01 -1.98 -5.31
N TYR A 89 7.82 -1.40 -5.51
CA TYR A 89 7.18 -0.57 -4.48
C TYR A 89 6.77 -1.38 -3.24
N ILE A 90 6.24 -2.58 -3.44
CA ILE A 90 5.89 -3.46 -2.32
C ILE A 90 7.16 -3.86 -1.55
N ASP A 91 8.23 -4.21 -2.24
CA ASP A 91 9.52 -4.52 -1.62
C ASP A 91 10.07 -3.34 -0.81
N TYR A 92 9.93 -2.11 -1.31
CA TYR A 92 10.31 -0.93 -0.53
C TYR A 92 9.52 -0.81 0.76
N LEU A 93 8.19 -0.97 0.70
CA LEU A 93 7.34 -0.94 1.89
C LEU A 93 7.76 -2.02 2.89
N LEU A 94 8.01 -3.25 2.44
CA LEU A 94 8.45 -4.35 3.30
C LEU A 94 9.78 -4.04 3.99
N ASN A 95 10.75 -3.50 3.26
CA ASN A 95 12.03 -3.10 3.80
C ASN A 95 11.92 -1.95 4.80
N GLU A 96 11.06 -0.97 4.51
CA GLU A 96 10.82 0.18 5.39
C GLU A 96 10.21 -0.27 6.72
N ILE A 97 9.20 -1.13 6.65
CA ILE A 97 8.55 -1.75 7.80
C ILE A 97 9.53 -2.58 8.63
N GLN A 98 10.34 -3.43 7.98
CA GLN A 98 11.33 -4.26 8.66
C GLN A 98 12.37 -3.43 9.41
N ARG A 99 12.78 -2.31 8.80
CA ARG A 99 13.79 -1.41 9.37
C ARG A 99 13.23 -0.61 10.55
N ASP A 100 12.04 -0.04 10.40
CA ASP A 100 11.51 0.96 11.33
C ASP A 100 10.70 0.33 12.48
N TYR A 101 10.09 -0.83 12.24
CA TYR A 101 9.23 -1.52 13.21
C TYR A 101 9.55 -3.03 13.35
N PRO A 102 10.81 -3.42 13.60
CA PRO A 102 11.24 -4.82 13.58
C PRO A 102 10.54 -5.72 14.61
N LYS A 103 10.10 -5.16 15.75
CA LYS A 103 9.37 -5.91 16.79
C LYS A 103 7.91 -6.18 16.43
N TYR A 104 7.32 -5.33 15.60
CA TYR A 104 5.91 -5.39 15.20
C TYR A 104 5.76 -5.97 13.78
N PHE A 105 6.74 -6.78 13.39
CA PHE A 105 6.86 -7.43 12.08
C PHE A 105 6.16 -8.80 12.00
N THR A 106 5.24 -9.08 12.93
CA THR A 106 4.54 -10.37 13.08
C THR A 106 3.43 -10.57 12.04
N GLU A 107 2.33 -11.26 12.35
CA GLU A 107 1.26 -11.72 11.44
C GLU A 107 0.79 -10.71 10.36
N GLU A 108 0.92 -9.42 10.63
CA GLU A 108 0.65 -8.33 9.69
C GLU A 108 1.56 -8.34 8.46
N PHE A 109 2.84 -8.68 8.64
CA PHE A 109 3.77 -8.92 7.54
C PHE A 109 3.31 -10.10 6.67
N HIS A 110 2.75 -11.16 7.28
CA HIS A 110 2.16 -12.26 6.51
C HIS A 110 0.96 -11.79 5.67
N THR A 111 0.22 -10.78 6.11
CA THR A 111 -0.87 -10.19 5.32
C THR A 111 -0.34 -9.41 4.12
N ILE A 112 0.76 -8.65 4.29
CA ILE A 112 1.40 -7.95 3.19
C ILE A 112 1.99 -8.94 2.18
N VAL A 113 2.73 -9.95 2.66
CA VAL A 113 3.30 -11.01 1.82
C VAL A 113 2.20 -11.79 1.09
N ARG A 114 1.07 -12.09 1.76
CA ARG A 114 -0.07 -12.73 1.11
C ARG A 114 -0.66 -11.85 0.01
N SER A 115 -0.79 -10.56 0.26
CA SER A 115 -1.30 -9.60 -0.73
C SER A 115 -0.34 -9.47 -1.93
N TYR A 116 0.97 -9.50 -1.66
CA TYR A 116 2.02 -9.58 -2.68
C TYR A 116 1.85 -10.83 -3.54
N ASN A 117 1.74 -12.02 -2.94
CA ASN A 117 1.58 -13.27 -3.70
C ASN A 117 0.30 -13.27 -4.57
N ILE A 118 -0.82 -12.74 -4.04
CA ILE A 118 -2.06 -12.60 -4.83
C ILE A 118 -1.86 -11.66 -6.02
N LEU A 119 -1.12 -10.56 -5.85
CA LEU A 119 -0.79 -9.64 -6.94
C LEU A 119 0.17 -10.30 -7.94
N GLU A 120 1.12 -11.10 -7.47
CA GLU A 120 2.02 -11.87 -8.31
C GLU A 120 1.25 -12.82 -9.22
N GLU A 121 0.40 -13.68 -8.64
CA GLU A 121 -0.49 -14.59 -9.37
C GLU A 121 -1.38 -13.85 -10.39
N TYR A 122 -1.96 -12.72 -9.98
CA TYR A 122 -2.77 -11.89 -10.88
C TYR A 122 -1.98 -11.42 -12.10
N TYR A 123 -0.77 -10.89 -11.90
CA TYR A 123 0.04 -10.38 -12.99
C TYR A 123 0.65 -11.48 -13.85
N GLU A 124 0.88 -12.68 -13.34
CA GLU A 124 1.23 -13.85 -14.14
C GLU A 124 0.10 -14.19 -15.12
N VAL A 125 -1.15 -14.20 -14.65
CA VAL A 125 -2.32 -14.42 -15.50
C VAL A 125 -2.45 -13.32 -16.56
N VAL A 126 -2.34 -12.04 -16.14
CA VAL A 126 -2.42 -10.91 -17.06
C VAL A 126 -1.30 -10.96 -18.11
N GLU A 127 -0.06 -11.25 -17.70
CA GLU A 127 1.07 -11.39 -18.62
C GLU A 127 0.82 -12.50 -19.64
N SER A 128 0.41 -13.69 -19.19
CA SER A 128 0.14 -14.82 -20.07
C SER A 128 -0.92 -14.49 -21.13
N LYS A 129 -1.94 -13.70 -20.75
CA LYS A 129 -3.01 -13.24 -21.64
C LYS A 129 -2.52 -12.25 -22.69
N VAL A 130 -1.53 -11.41 -22.37
CA VAL A 130 -1.09 -10.30 -23.25
C VAL A 130 0.23 -10.53 -23.97
N GLN A 131 1.00 -11.57 -23.60
CA GLN A 131 2.37 -11.82 -24.09
C GLN A 131 2.46 -11.92 -25.62
N ASN A 132 1.38 -12.34 -26.29
CA ASN A 132 1.29 -12.41 -27.76
C ASN A 132 0.03 -11.72 -28.33
N THR A 133 -0.66 -10.92 -27.52
CA THR A 133 -1.93 -10.29 -27.93
C THR A 133 -1.69 -8.88 -28.47
N THR A 134 -2.21 -8.64 -29.66
CA THR A 134 -2.32 -7.29 -30.23
C THR A 134 -3.71 -6.76 -29.89
N CYS A 135 -3.78 -5.56 -29.30
CA CYS A 135 -5.05 -4.92 -29.04
C CYS A 135 -5.62 -4.41 -30.36
N SER A 136 -6.70 -5.04 -30.84
CA SER A 136 -7.36 -4.69 -32.10
C SER A 136 -7.94 -3.29 -32.04
N VAL A 137 -7.36 -2.37 -32.82
CA VAL A 137 -7.87 -0.99 -32.91
C VAL A 137 -9.22 -1.01 -33.63
N PRO A 138 -10.27 -0.38 -33.07
CA PRO A 138 -11.57 -0.30 -33.74
C PRO A 138 -11.51 0.52 -35.03
N GLU A 139 -12.28 0.14 -36.05
CA GLU A 139 -12.24 0.78 -37.38
C GLU A 139 -12.83 2.22 -37.39
N ASN A 140 -13.73 2.54 -36.46
CA ASN A 140 -14.53 3.77 -36.48
C ASN A 140 -14.14 4.81 -35.41
N ILE A 141 -12.93 4.71 -34.84
CA ILE A 141 -12.43 5.72 -33.89
C ILE A 141 -11.52 6.71 -34.61
N ASN A 142 -11.71 8.01 -34.34
CA ASN A 142 -10.79 9.03 -34.83
C ASN A 142 -9.47 9.00 -34.03
N GLU A 143 -8.41 9.58 -34.60
CA GLU A 143 -7.08 9.53 -34.01
C GLU A 143 -6.99 10.21 -32.63
N GLU A 144 -7.71 11.31 -32.44
CA GLU A 144 -7.71 12.08 -31.18
C GLU A 144 -8.32 11.27 -30.03
N ASP A 145 -9.50 10.69 -30.25
CA ASP A 145 -10.17 9.83 -29.28
C ASP A 145 -9.35 8.57 -28.99
N LEU A 146 -8.65 8.04 -30.00
CA LEU A 146 -7.76 6.89 -29.82
C LEU A 146 -6.58 7.22 -28.92
N ILE A 147 -5.94 8.39 -29.11
CA ILE A 147 -4.85 8.87 -28.25
C ILE A 147 -5.36 9.10 -26.83
N LYS A 148 -6.52 9.74 -26.68
CA LYS A 148 -7.14 10.00 -25.38
C LYS A 148 -7.46 8.71 -24.63
N LEU A 149 -8.02 7.71 -25.32
CA LEU A 149 -8.31 6.41 -24.73
C LEU A 149 -7.03 5.70 -24.28
N LYS A 150 -5.96 5.72 -25.09
CA LYS A 150 -4.66 5.15 -24.70
C LYS A 150 -4.12 5.80 -23.43
N TYR A 151 -4.18 7.13 -23.35
CA TYR A 151 -3.77 7.85 -22.15
C TYR A 151 -4.60 7.45 -20.93
N LEU A 152 -5.93 7.44 -21.07
CA LEU A 152 -6.84 7.04 -19.98
C LEU A 152 -6.59 5.62 -19.50
N MET A 153 -6.29 4.66 -20.40
CA MET A 153 -6.04 3.27 -19.99
C MET A 153 -4.70 3.12 -19.30
N TRP A 154 -3.70 3.88 -19.74
CA TRP A 154 -2.43 3.97 -19.04
C TRP A 154 -2.62 4.56 -17.64
N ASP A 155 -3.34 5.68 -17.53
CA ASP A 155 -3.61 6.37 -16.27
C ASP A 155 -4.45 5.49 -15.33
N GLU A 156 -5.47 4.79 -15.83
CA GLU A 156 -6.30 3.85 -15.05
C GLU A 156 -5.45 2.70 -14.48
N ALA A 157 -4.57 2.11 -15.28
CA ALA A 157 -3.71 1.01 -14.86
C ALA A 157 -2.73 1.45 -13.75
N ILE A 158 -2.05 2.58 -13.95
CA ILE A 158 -1.05 3.08 -13.01
C ILE A 158 -1.69 3.53 -11.69
N ASN A 159 -2.76 4.34 -11.75
CA ASN A 159 -3.46 4.77 -10.54
C ASN A 159 -4.16 3.61 -9.82
N GLY A 160 -4.65 2.62 -10.58
CA GLY A 160 -5.22 1.40 -10.05
C GLY A 160 -4.23 0.62 -9.17
N PHE A 161 -2.97 0.51 -9.60
CA PHE A 161 -1.91 -0.08 -8.78
C PHE A 161 -1.63 0.76 -7.54
N TYR A 162 -1.32 2.06 -7.70
CA TYR A 162 -0.94 2.88 -6.56
C TYR A 162 -2.03 2.92 -5.50
N LYS A 163 -3.30 2.96 -5.89
CA LYS A 163 -4.42 2.84 -4.96
C LYS A 163 -4.37 1.53 -4.16
N LYS A 164 -4.13 0.39 -4.81
CA LYS A 164 -3.98 -0.91 -4.10
C LYS A 164 -2.78 -0.88 -3.14
N TYR A 165 -1.66 -0.34 -3.57
CA TYR A 165 -0.45 -0.18 -2.75
C TYR A 165 -0.72 0.68 -1.51
N TYR A 166 -1.32 1.87 -1.65
CA TYR A 166 -1.56 2.75 -0.51
C TYR A 166 -2.63 2.22 0.44
N ASN A 167 -3.61 1.45 -0.06
CA ASN A 167 -4.55 0.74 0.80
C ASN A 167 -3.84 -0.31 1.66
N LEU A 168 -2.95 -1.10 1.04
CA LEU A 168 -2.13 -2.08 1.74
C LEU A 168 -1.25 -1.43 2.81
N GLU A 169 -0.59 -0.32 2.46
CA GLU A 169 0.21 0.47 3.39
C GLU A 169 -0.65 0.99 4.56
N LYS A 170 -1.83 1.52 4.27
CA LYS A 170 -2.77 2.04 5.28
C LYS A 170 -3.23 0.94 6.23
N ASP A 171 -3.61 -0.23 5.71
CA ASP A 171 -4.06 -1.35 6.52
C ASP A 171 -2.97 -1.81 7.50
N TYR A 172 -1.71 -1.85 7.04
CA TYR A 172 -0.57 -2.12 7.90
C TYR A 172 -0.44 -1.08 9.02
N TYR A 173 -0.42 0.20 8.69
CA TYR A 173 -0.23 1.26 9.69
C TYR A 173 -1.40 1.35 10.68
N LEU A 174 -2.63 1.04 10.26
CA LEU A 174 -3.78 0.96 11.17
C LEU A 174 -3.55 -0.12 12.22
N LYS A 175 -3.08 -1.30 11.81
CA LYS A 175 -2.83 -2.40 12.71
C LYS A 175 -1.61 -2.18 13.60
N LEU A 176 -0.54 -1.61 13.04
CA LEU A 176 0.63 -1.20 13.81
C LEU A 176 0.25 -0.20 14.91
N LYS A 177 -0.62 0.78 14.61
CA LYS A 177 -1.13 1.74 15.60
C LYS A 177 -1.82 1.02 16.75
N GLU A 178 -2.71 0.07 16.43
CA GLU A 178 -3.41 -0.73 17.44
C GLU A 178 -2.43 -1.50 18.34
N ASN A 179 -1.41 -2.14 17.76
CA ASN A 179 -0.40 -2.90 18.50
C ASN A 179 0.46 -1.99 19.41
N LEU A 180 0.83 -0.80 18.93
CA LEU A 180 1.55 0.21 19.72
C LEU A 180 0.70 0.74 20.88
N GLU A 181 -0.56 1.08 20.63
CA GLU A 181 -1.51 1.54 21.66
C GLU A 181 -1.76 0.46 22.72
N ASN A 182 -1.87 -0.82 22.32
CA ASN A 182 -2.00 -1.93 23.24
C ASN A 182 -0.74 -2.10 24.11
N SER A 183 0.45 -1.97 23.51
CA SER A 183 1.73 -2.04 24.24
C SER A 183 1.86 -0.92 25.27
N ALA A 184 1.44 0.31 24.92
CA ALA A 184 1.43 1.44 25.84
C ALA A 184 0.51 1.21 27.06
N ASN A 185 -0.62 0.53 26.84
CA ASN A 185 -1.63 0.27 27.88
C ASN A 185 -1.32 -0.97 28.74
N ASN A 186 -0.49 -1.91 28.26
CA ASN A 186 -0.11 -3.15 28.95
C ASN A 186 1.42 -3.37 28.94
N PRO A 187 2.20 -2.61 29.73
CA PRO A 187 3.67 -2.71 29.74
C PRO A 187 4.23 -4.06 30.28
N SER A 188 3.39 -4.99 30.75
CA SER A 188 3.81 -6.29 31.25
C SER A 188 4.26 -7.30 30.17
N GLU A 189 3.98 -7.03 28.90
CA GLU A 189 4.40 -7.90 27.78
C GLU A 189 5.81 -7.57 27.24
N GLU A 190 6.46 -6.49 27.71
CA GLU A 190 7.82 -6.11 27.28
C GLU A 190 8.93 -7.02 27.87
N TRP A 191 8.61 -7.97 28.75
CA TRP A 191 9.57 -8.81 29.48
C TRP A 191 9.46 -10.32 29.20
N GLN A 192 8.97 -10.73 28.04
CA GLN A 192 9.09 -12.11 27.52
C GLN A 192 9.93 -12.15 26.25
#